data_AF-X0YHR7-F1
#
_entry.id   AF-X0YHR7-F1
#
_cell.length_a   1.000
_cell.length_b   1.000
_cell.length_c   1.000
_cell.angle_alpha   90.00
_cell.angle_beta   90.00
_cell.angle_gamma   90.00
#
_symmetry.space_group_name_H-M   'P 1'
#
loop_
_entity.id
_entity.type
_entity.pdbx_description
1 polymer ?
#
loop_
_entity_poly.entity_id
_entity_poly.type
_entity_poly.pdbx_seq_one_letter_code
_entity_poly.pdbx_strand_id
1 'polypeptide(L)'
;AMPSAMTVQKDAQVSLNQYGQGTYTGTAAYTLQVDSAGNIIEGSTTGGGTVTGSGTATRVAFWSGTTALSSDANLYWDNTNNRLGIGTTAPNSILHIYQNTSDTSSPAGLTIEQDGAGDAVVQYLLTGNRRWVAGVDNSDSDRFKFASSANVGTDTVVTINTAEAGGNVGIGTTSPDTKLEVVNDINNSSNTGTDGNANLILSNSNASGTAVLKLRGTSSNSGAIVFGQSTGASTDKFNIIARYNHTKILTVGADGNVGIGTTSPYSQLQVGDTEQTSSAILTIASRYGTSAPFLNFRSGHASNTSVWDMAHIVVTDDGNYNGRIEFKTTTSGGNSGVTPTQKMVIKANGNVGIGNTAPANKLNVVEGTSNWEVAEFQSSSTTGAGITLIPANINSLQWSIIG
;
A
#
# COMPACT_ATOMS: atom_id res chain seq x y z
N ALA A 1 96.35 -33.97 27.96
CA ALA A 1 96.01 -34.19 26.54
C ALA A 1 94.91 -33.21 26.19
N MET A 2 95.05 -32.44 25.11
CA MET A 2 93.94 -31.59 24.67
C MET A 2 92.81 -32.49 24.18
N PRO A 3 91.54 -32.26 24.59
CA PRO A 3 90.42 -33.04 24.08
C PRO A 3 90.30 -32.86 22.57
N SER A 4 90.14 -33.98 21.84
CA SER A 4 90.03 -33.99 20.37
C SER A 4 88.83 -33.14 19.93
N ALA A 5 89.04 -32.13 19.07
CA ALA A 5 87.97 -31.23 18.62
C ALA A 5 86.89 -31.94 17.76
N MET A 6 87.27 -33.02 17.09
CA MET A 6 86.39 -33.89 16.30
C MET A 6 86.79 -35.34 16.54
N THR A 7 85.82 -36.25 16.55
CA THR A 7 86.06 -37.69 16.58
C THR A 7 85.13 -38.37 15.60
N VAL A 8 85.70 -39.19 14.73
CA VAL A 8 84.95 -40.14 13.91
C VAL A 8 84.93 -41.46 14.66
N GLN A 9 83.75 -41.88 15.09
CA GLN A 9 83.56 -43.11 15.82
C GLN A 9 83.56 -44.30 14.85
N LYS A 10 83.79 -45.50 15.39
CA LYS A 10 83.91 -46.76 14.61
C LYS A 10 82.64 -47.14 13.84
N ASP A 11 81.52 -46.51 14.13
CA ASP A 11 80.20 -46.68 13.51
C ASP A 11 79.85 -45.53 12.55
N ALA A 12 80.85 -44.77 12.12
CA ALA A 12 80.74 -43.62 11.21
C ALA A 12 79.94 -42.42 11.75
N GLN A 13 79.69 -42.36 13.06
CA GLN A 13 79.20 -41.13 13.69
C GLN A 13 80.34 -40.11 13.85
N VAL A 14 80.09 -38.87 13.43
CA VAL A 14 81.00 -37.74 13.65
C VAL A 14 80.54 -36.98 14.88
N SER A 15 81.42 -36.83 15.88
CA SER A 15 81.18 -36.00 17.07
C SER A 15 82.10 -34.79 17.08
N LEU A 16 81.52 -33.59 17.20
CA LEU A 16 82.25 -32.34 17.43
C LEU A 16 82.29 -32.10 18.94
N ASN A 17 83.29 -32.67 19.62
CA ASN A 17 83.30 -32.82 21.09
C ASN A 17 83.31 -31.49 21.86
N GLN A 18 83.52 -30.36 21.19
CA GLN A 18 83.54 -29.02 21.78
C GLN A 18 82.35 -28.14 21.36
N TYR A 19 81.51 -28.60 20.43
CA TYR A 19 80.32 -27.87 20.01
C TYR A 19 79.26 -27.87 21.12
N GLY A 20 78.71 -26.70 21.44
CA GLY A 20 77.74 -26.51 22.53
C GLY A 20 78.34 -26.27 23.92
N GLN A 21 79.68 -26.22 24.04
CA GLN A 21 80.40 -25.94 25.29
C GLN A 21 81.13 -24.59 25.21
N GLY A 22 81.12 -23.81 26.29
CA GLY A 22 81.76 -22.49 26.34
C GLY A 22 81.18 -21.49 25.34
N THR A 23 82.03 -20.79 24.59
CA THR A 23 81.62 -19.84 23.53
C THR A 23 81.38 -20.51 22.16
N TYR A 24 81.54 -21.83 22.06
CA TYR A 24 81.43 -22.60 20.82
C TYR A 24 80.04 -23.23 20.64
N THR A 25 79.01 -22.48 21.00
CA THR A 25 77.61 -22.84 20.73
C THR A 25 77.24 -22.31 19.36
N GLY A 26 76.61 -23.12 18.50
CA GLY A 26 75.94 -22.56 17.34
C GLY A 26 74.89 -21.54 17.78
N THR A 27 74.81 -20.41 17.10
CA THR A 27 73.67 -19.51 17.28
C THR A 27 72.44 -20.16 16.63
N ALA A 28 71.23 -19.90 17.11
CA ALA A 28 70.00 -20.38 16.46
C ALA A 28 69.85 -19.88 15.00
N ALA A 29 70.78 -19.04 14.52
CA ALA A 29 70.87 -18.47 13.18
C ALA A 29 71.58 -19.37 12.14
N TYR A 30 72.12 -20.53 12.52
CA TYR A 30 72.77 -21.48 11.58
C TYR A 30 72.45 -22.95 11.89
N THR A 31 72.38 -23.78 10.84
CA THR A 31 72.25 -25.25 10.89
C THR A 31 73.44 -25.90 10.21
N LEU A 32 73.85 -27.06 10.71
CA LEU A 32 74.85 -27.88 10.01
C LEU A 32 74.20 -28.50 8.78
N GLN A 33 74.77 -28.25 7.61
CA GLN A 33 74.34 -28.77 6.32
C GLN A 33 75.49 -29.51 5.64
N VAL A 34 75.20 -30.28 4.60
CA VAL A 34 76.20 -30.97 3.77
C VAL A 34 76.05 -30.48 2.33
N ASP A 35 77.15 -30.01 1.72
CA ASP A 35 77.14 -29.54 0.33
C ASP A 35 77.16 -30.71 -0.68
N SER A 36 77.06 -30.38 -1.99
CA SER A 36 77.06 -31.39 -3.06
C SER A 36 78.39 -32.12 -3.24
N ALA A 37 79.47 -31.67 -2.57
CA ALA A 37 80.76 -32.33 -2.50
C ALA A 37 80.93 -33.16 -1.22
N GLY A 38 79.93 -33.19 -0.34
CA GLY A 38 79.96 -33.93 0.92
C GLY A 38 80.65 -33.20 2.08
N ASN A 39 80.95 -31.91 1.95
CA ASN A 39 81.55 -31.12 3.03
C ASN A 39 80.50 -30.68 4.04
N ILE A 40 80.83 -30.75 5.33
CA ILE A 40 80.02 -30.13 6.39
C ILE A 40 80.23 -28.63 6.33
N ILE A 41 79.14 -27.89 6.15
CA ILE A 41 79.12 -26.43 6.08
C ILE A 41 78.14 -25.87 7.11
N GLU A 42 78.38 -24.64 7.57
CA GLU A 42 77.37 -23.85 8.28
C GLU A 42 76.47 -23.17 7.25
N GLY A 43 75.21 -23.61 7.16
CA GLY A 43 74.17 -22.92 6.39
C GLY A 43 73.36 -22.02 7.32
N SER A 44 73.00 -20.81 6.89
CA SER A 44 72.13 -19.99 7.73
C SER A 44 70.77 -20.65 7.92
N THR A 45 70.25 -20.62 9.16
CA THR A 45 68.84 -20.90 9.44
C THR A 45 67.97 -19.68 9.17
N THR A 46 68.57 -18.52 8.82
CA THR A 46 67.81 -17.30 8.52
C THR A 46 66.99 -17.48 7.23
N GLY A 47 65.68 -17.70 7.26
CA GLY A 47 64.74 -17.65 8.38
C GLY A 47 64.76 -16.31 9.13
N GLY A 48 65.10 -15.23 8.43
CA GLY A 48 64.90 -13.86 8.92
C GLY A 48 63.49 -13.40 8.56
N GLY A 49 62.51 -13.74 9.38
CA GLY A 49 61.15 -13.17 9.30
C GLY A 49 60.11 -13.95 8.50
N THR A 50 60.37 -15.20 8.11
CA THR A 50 59.38 -16.05 7.44
C THR A 50 59.48 -17.48 7.93
N VAL A 51 58.35 -18.01 8.44
CA VAL A 51 58.15 -19.46 8.57
C VAL A 51 58.21 -20.04 7.16
N THR A 52 59.21 -20.89 6.88
CA THR A 52 59.34 -21.58 5.58
C THR A 52 58.87 -23.03 5.69
N GLY A 53 58.16 -23.52 4.69
CA GLY A 53 57.65 -24.90 4.60
C GLY A 53 57.26 -25.26 3.16
N SER A 54 56.81 -26.49 2.91
CA SER A 54 56.29 -26.91 1.61
C SER A 54 54.75 -26.84 1.58
N GLY A 55 54.17 -26.46 0.45
CA GLY A 55 52.72 -26.33 0.25
C GLY A 55 52.36 -25.88 -1.16
N THR A 56 51.06 -25.85 -1.49
CA THR A 56 50.59 -25.24 -2.75
C THR A 56 50.36 -23.75 -2.55
N ALA A 57 50.88 -22.92 -3.47
CA ALA A 57 50.66 -21.48 -3.43
C ALA A 57 49.16 -21.14 -3.36
N THR A 58 48.82 -19.98 -2.79
CA THR A 58 47.45 -19.45 -2.67
C THR A 58 46.45 -20.28 -1.85
N ARG A 59 46.87 -21.39 -1.23
CA ARG A 59 46.00 -22.15 -0.32
C ARG A 59 46.26 -21.73 1.12
N VAL A 60 45.20 -21.64 1.92
CA VAL A 60 45.34 -21.46 3.36
C VAL A 60 45.69 -22.81 3.98
N ALA A 61 46.81 -22.87 4.71
CA ALA A 61 47.21 -24.08 5.44
C ALA A 61 46.40 -24.22 6.74
N PHE A 62 45.99 -25.45 7.05
CA PHE A 62 45.31 -25.79 8.30
C PHE A 62 45.85 -27.14 8.83
N TRP A 63 45.74 -27.37 10.14
CA TRP A 63 46.13 -28.65 10.73
C TRP A 63 45.15 -29.76 10.31
N SER A 64 45.67 -30.83 9.74
CA SER A 64 44.92 -32.07 9.48
C SER A 64 45.16 -33.15 10.55
N GLY A 65 46.08 -32.88 11.47
CA GLY A 65 46.38 -33.70 12.64
C GLY A 65 47.23 -32.93 13.65
N THR A 66 47.55 -33.55 14.78
CA THR A 66 48.31 -32.91 15.88
C THR A 66 49.71 -32.43 15.48
N THR A 67 50.29 -33.00 14.42
CA THR A 67 51.63 -32.66 13.92
C THR A 67 51.69 -32.51 12.40
N ALA A 68 50.54 -32.38 11.71
CA ALA A 68 50.47 -32.38 10.25
C ALA A 68 49.64 -31.20 9.73
N LEU A 69 50.18 -30.49 8.74
CA LEU A 69 49.48 -29.45 7.99
C LEU A 69 48.94 -30.01 6.67
N SER A 70 47.80 -29.47 6.25
CA SER A 70 47.18 -29.72 4.96
C SER A 70 46.60 -28.41 4.40
N SER A 71 46.00 -28.49 3.23
CA SER A 71 45.26 -27.40 2.60
C SER A 71 44.19 -27.97 1.68
N ASP A 72 43.17 -27.17 1.36
CA ASP A 72 42.12 -27.52 0.41
C ASP A 72 42.07 -26.49 -0.73
N ALA A 73 41.78 -26.93 -1.95
CA ALA A 73 41.65 -26.02 -3.09
C ALA A 73 40.45 -25.06 -2.95
N ASN A 74 39.45 -25.45 -2.16
CA ASN A 74 38.27 -24.65 -1.86
C ASN A 74 38.52 -23.61 -0.76
N LEU A 75 39.63 -23.62 -0.03
CA LEU A 75 39.98 -22.56 0.93
C LEU A 75 41.14 -21.73 0.37
N TYR A 76 40.77 -20.75 -0.47
CA TYR A 76 41.67 -20.06 -1.38
C TYR A 76 41.96 -18.62 -0.94
N TRP A 77 43.23 -18.25 -0.87
CA TRP A 77 43.67 -16.87 -0.66
C TRP A 77 44.25 -16.28 -1.95
N ASP A 78 43.54 -15.31 -2.51
CA ASP A 78 44.02 -14.51 -3.65
C ASP A 78 45.01 -13.46 -3.15
N ASN A 79 46.30 -13.75 -3.31
CA ASN A 79 47.38 -12.85 -2.90
C ASN A 79 47.49 -11.59 -3.76
N THR A 80 46.90 -11.57 -4.96
CA THR A 80 46.95 -10.41 -5.86
C THR A 80 45.93 -9.37 -5.43
N ASN A 81 44.73 -9.82 -5.08
CA ASN A 81 43.60 -8.94 -4.76
C ASN A 81 43.25 -8.85 -3.26
N ASN A 82 43.94 -9.61 -2.40
CA ASN A 82 43.70 -9.72 -0.96
C ASN A 82 42.27 -10.19 -0.62
N ARG A 83 41.88 -11.36 -1.15
CA ARG A 83 40.52 -11.91 -1.02
C ARG A 83 40.52 -13.38 -0.62
N LEU A 84 39.59 -13.75 0.25
CA LEU A 84 39.32 -15.13 0.66
C LEU A 84 38.18 -15.72 -0.18
N GLY A 85 38.46 -16.80 -0.89
CA GLY A 85 37.48 -17.64 -1.57
C GLY A 85 37.19 -18.91 -0.78
N ILE A 86 35.91 -19.24 -0.63
CA ILE A 86 35.42 -20.53 -0.15
C ILE A 86 34.71 -21.20 -1.32
N GLY A 87 35.25 -22.32 -1.82
CA GLY A 87 34.77 -23.04 -3.00
C GLY A 87 35.15 -22.43 -4.36
N THR A 88 35.90 -21.32 -4.38
CA THR A 88 36.30 -20.63 -5.62
C THR A 88 37.72 -20.09 -5.55
N THR A 89 38.44 -20.16 -6.67
CA THR A 89 39.79 -19.60 -6.85
C THR A 89 39.80 -18.22 -7.50
N ALA A 90 38.63 -17.67 -7.84
CA ALA A 90 38.48 -16.34 -8.44
C ALA A 90 37.49 -15.49 -7.61
N PRO A 91 37.85 -15.10 -6.37
CA PRO A 91 36.98 -14.31 -5.52
C PRO A 91 36.76 -12.88 -6.06
N ASN A 92 35.50 -12.43 -6.10
CA ASN A 92 35.13 -11.08 -6.54
C ASN A 92 34.96 -10.07 -5.39
N SER A 93 34.87 -10.55 -4.15
CA SER A 93 34.75 -9.78 -2.90
C SER A 93 35.80 -10.22 -1.88
N ILE A 94 36.00 -9.45 -0.81
CA ILE A 94 36.98 -9.79 0.26
C ILE A 94 36.72 -11.19 0.84
N LEU A 95 35.44 -11.57 0.99
CA LEU A 95 35.00 -12.94 1.25
C LEU A 95 34.03 -13.34 0.15
N HIS A 96 34.33 -14.41 -0.58
CA HIS A 96 33.44 -14.99 -1.61
C HIS A 96 33.17 -16.45 -1.27
N ILE A 97 31.93 -16.77 -0.88
CA ILE A 97 31.46 -18.14 -0.64
C ILE A 97 30.74 -18.62 -1.90
N TYR A 98 31.20 -19.74 -2.46
CA TYR A 98 30.71 -20.29 -3.71
C TYR A 98 30.49 -21.80 -3.57
N GLN A 99 29.36 -22.26 -4.10
CA GLN A 99 29.07 -23.68 -4.31
C GLN A 99 28.26 -23.80 -5.60
N ASN A 100 28.53 -24.82 -6.39
CA ASN A 100 27.73 -25.18 -7.56
C ASN A 100 27.08 -26.54 -7.30
N THR A 101 25.85 -26.53 -6.84
CA THR A 101 25.08 -27.74 -6.49
C THR A 101 23.64 -27.59 -6.96
N SER A 102 22.99 -28.72 -7.30
CA SER A 102 21.55 -28.80 -7.53
C SER A 102 20.76 -29.11 -6.26
N ASP A 103 21.44 -29.38 -5.14
CA ASP A 103 20.82 -29.62 -3.84
C ASP A 103 20.22 -28.33 -3.28
N THR A 104 18.91 -28.33 -3.05
CA THR A 104 18.17 -27.20 -2.47
C THR A 104 18.09 -27.24 -0.94
N SER A 105 18.55 -28.33 -0.31
CA SER A 105 18.53 -28.51 1.15
C SER A 105 19.77 -27.95 1.85
N SER A 106 20.88 -27.78 1.12
CA SER A 106 22.13 -27.21 1.64
C SER A 106 22.80 -26.30 0.60
N PRO A 107 22.20 -25.14 0.26
CA PRO A 107 22.79 -24.18 -0.67
C PRO A 107 24.05 -23.52 -0.07
N ALA A 108 24.88 -22.90 -0.93
CA ALA A 108 25.92 -21.98 -0.46
C ALA A 108 25.29 -20.89 0.41
N GLY A 109 25.81 -20.71 1.62
CA GLY A 109 25.28 -19.74 2.56
C GLY A 109 26.29 -19.33 3.61
N LEU A 110 25.99 -18.21 4.28
CA LEU A 110 26.63 -17.79 5.52
C LEU A 110 25.66 -18.06 6.65
N THR A 111 25.97 -19.00 7.53
CA THR A 111 25.22 -19.23 8.76
C THR A 111 25.74 -18.28 9.84
N ILE A 112 24.85 -17.47 10.40
CA ILE A 112 25.10 -16.68 11.61
C ILE A 112 24.25 -17.30 12.70
N GLU A 113 24.90 -17.82 13.74
CA GLU A 113 24.25 -18.60 14.79
C GLU A 113 24.57 -18.01 16.17
N GLN A 114 23.59 -18.05 17.05
CA GLN A 114 23.71 -17.69 18.45
C GLN A 114 22.96 -18.78 19.25
N ASP A 115 23.68 -19.53 20.09
CA ASP A 115 23.18 -20.70 20.85
C ASP A 115 22.72 -20.34 22.29
N GLY A 116 22.73 -19.05 22.64
CA GLY A 116 22.40 -18.55 23.97
C GLY A 116 21.16 -17.66 23.97
N ALA A 117 21.16 -16.64 24.83
CA ALA A 117 20.05 -15.69 24.90
C ALA A 117 20.24 -14.43 24.03
N GLY A 118 21.25 -14.43 23.14
CA GLY A 118 21.62 -13.27 22.32
C GLY A 118 21.01 -13.33 20.92
N ASP A 119 21.34 -12.33 20.11
CA ASP A 119 20.78 -12.18 18.76
C ASP A 119 21.79 -12.62 17.70
N ALA A 120 21.33 -13.41 16.73
CA ALA A 120 22.08 -13.74 15.53
C ALA A 120 21.86 -12.65 14.47
N VAL A 121 22.87 -11.80 14.24
CA VAL A 121 22.76 -10.62 13.37
C VAL A 121 23.90 -10.48 12.36
N VAL A 122 23.59 -9.91 11.20
CA VAL A 122 24.57 -9.32 10.28
C VAL A 122 24.50 -7.80 10.43
N GLN A 123 25.67 -7.16 10.51
CA GLN A 123 25.79 -5.70 10.64
C GLN A 123 26.34 -5.07 9.37
N TYR A 124 25.72 -3.98 8.94
CA TYR A 124 26.13 -3.14 7.82
C TYR A 124 26.45 -1.74 8.35
N LEU A 125 27.69 -1.29 8.19
CA LEU A 125 28.16 -0.04 8.79
C LEU A 125 28.90 0.83 7.77
N LEU A 126 28.45 2.07 7.63
CA LEU A 126 29.24 3.17 7.09
C LEU A 126 29.79 3.96 8.29
N THR A 127 31.09 3.81 8.56
CA THR A 127 31.77 4.41 9.72
C THR A 127 31.46 5.90 9.83
N GLY A 128 30.96 6.31 11.00
CA GLY A 128 30.61 7.71 11.28
C GLY A 128 29.33 8.23 10.63
N ASN A 129 28.56 7.39 9.92
CA ASN A 129 27.35 7.82 9.22
C ASN A 129 26.12 6.98 9.61
N ARG A 130 26.07 5.70 9.21
CA ARG A 130 24.83 4.91 9.31
C ARG A 130 25.13 3.44 9.54
N ARG A 131 24.33 2.83 10.42
CA ARG A 131 24.31 1.39 10.68
C ARG A 131 22.94 0.82 10.30
N TRP A 132 22.98 -0.39 9.79
CA TRP A 132 21.82 -1.27 9.70
C TRP A 132 22.19 -2.63 10.25
N VAL A 133 21.24 -3.27 10.92
CA VAL A 133 21.37 -4.65 11.36
C VAL A 133 20.15 -5.44 10.89
N ALA A 134 20.41 -6.67 10.47
CA ALA A 134 19.36 -7.63 10.13
C ALA A 134 19.65 -8.93 10.87
N GLY A 135 18.63 -9.53 11.48
CA GLY A 135 18.82 -10.75 12.24
C GLY A 135 17.61 -11.16 13.06
N VAL A 136 17.80 -12.18 13.88
CA VAL A 136 16.79 -12.73 14.79
C VAL A 136 16.89 -12.02 16.12
N ASP A 137 15.78 -11.43 16.57
CA ASP A 137 15.62 -10.89 17.92
C ASP A 137 15.07 -11.98 18.84
N ASN A 138 15.97 -12.66 19.53
CA ASN A 138 15.60 -13.75 20.44
C ASN A 138 14.72 -13.23 21.59
N SER A 139 14.98 -11.99 22.04
CA SER A 139 14.23 -11.36 23.12
C SER A 139 12.79 -11.00 22.75
N ASP A 140 12.49 -10.91 21.45
CA ASP A 140 11.15 -10.61 20.91
C ASP A 140 10.53 -11.81 20.18
N SER A 141 10.68 -13.02 20.74
CA SER A 141 10.10 -14.27 20.23
C SER A 141 10.61 -14.67 18.84
N ASP A 142 11.94 -14.64 18.66
CA ASP A 142 12.66 -15.08 17.46
C ASP A 142 12.21 -14.39 16.16
N ARG A 143 11.71 -13.15 16.27
CA ARG A 143 11.29 -12.38 15.10
C ARG A 143 12.50 -11.97 14.27
N PHE A 144 12.38 -12.12 12.96
CA PHE A 144 13.40 -11.59 12.06
C PHE A 144 13.15 -10.09 11.83
N LYS A 145 14.17 -9.27 12.02
CA LYS A 145 14.02 -7.81 12.05
C LYS A 145 15.08 -7.10 11.22
N PHE A 146 14.74 -5.88 10.81
CA PHE A 146 15.67 -4.88 10.29
C PHE A 146 15.64 -3.65 11.18
N ALA A 147 16.79 -3.21 11.65
CA ALA A 147 16.92 -2.06 12.53
C ALA A 147 18.03 -1.11 12.10
N SER A 148 17.88 0.17 12.46
CA SER A 148 18.83 1.24 12.13
C SER A 148 19.83 1.56 13.25
N SER A 149 19.85 0.71 14.30
CA SER A 149 20.76 0.83 15.44
C SER A 149 21.75 -0.34 15.50
N ALA A 150 22.48 -0.48 16.62
CA ALA A 150 23.42 -1.57 16.84
C ALA A 150 22.75 -2.89 17.27
N ASN A 151 21.56 -2.81 17.84
CA ASN A 151 20.80 -3.93 18.36
C ASN A 151 19.51 -4.07 17.52
N VAL A 152 19.17 -5.30 17.15
CA VAL A 152 18.06 -5.54 16.22
C VAL A 152 16.68 -5.27 16.85
N GLY A 153 16.59 -5.22 18.17
CA GLY A 153 15.39 -4.86 18.94
C GLY A 153 15.21 -3.37 19.20
N THR A 154 16.19 -2.51 18.90
CA THR A 154 16.09 -1.03 19.07
C THR A 154 16.08 -0.31 17.72
N ASP A 155 15.27 0.73 17.57
CA ASP A 155 15.05 1.44 16.28
C ASP A 155 14.71 0.45 15.14
N THR A 156 13.84 -0.52 15.47
CA THR A 156 13.32 -1.53 14.54
C THR A 156 12.44 -0.85 13.50
N VAL A 157 12.74 -1.08 12.22
CA VAL A 157 11.99 -0.51 11.09
C VAL A 157 11.05 -1.54 10.49
N VAL A 158 11.50 -2.78 10.38
CA VAL A 158 10.70 -3.90 9.84
C VAL A 158 10.79 -5.07 10.79
N THR A 159 9.63 -5.67 11.08
CA THR A 159 9.49 -6.87 11.90
C THR A 159 8.78 -7.95 11.10
N ILE A 160 9.37 -9.13 11.01
CA ILE A 160 8.72 -10.30 10.43
C ILE A 160 8.40 -11.25 11.58
N ASN A 161 7.10 -11.39 11.87
CA ASN A 161 6.62 -12.33 12.87
C ASN A 161 6.55 -13.74 12.25
N THR A 162 7.56 -14.54 12.59
CA THR A 162 7.73 -15.93 12.18
C THR A 162 7.11 -16.92 13.16
N ALA A 163 6.73 -16.47 14.37
CA ALA A 163 6.23 -17.32 15.46
C ALA A 163 4.75 -17.73 15.29
N GLU A 164 3.94 -16.94 14.58
CA GLU A 164 2.58 -17.32 14.19
C GLU A 164 2.57 -17.82 12.74
N ALA A 165 1.71 -18.79 12.41
CA ALA A 165 1.64 -19.59 11.18
C ALA A 165 1.39 -18.79 9.87
N GLY A 166 2.12 -17.70 9.65
CA GLY A 166 1.64 -16.66 8.78
C GLY A 166 2.62 -15.61 8.29
N GLY A 167 3.80 -15.43 8.88
CA GLY A 167 4.80 -14.50 8.35
C GLY A 167 4.28 -13.07 8.22
N ASN A 168 3.68 -12.53 9.28
CA ASN A 168 3.18 -11.15 9.27
C ASN A 168 4.36 -10.17 9.20
N VAL A 169 4.25 -9.14 8.37
CA VAL A 169 5.27 -8.10 8.22
C VAL A 169 4.76 -6.79 8.80
N GLY A 170 5.42 -6.30 9.84
CA GLY A 170 5.23 -4.98 10.41
C GLY A 170 6.25 -4.00 9.83
N ILE A 171 5.82 -2.82 9.41
CA ILE A 171 6.69 -1.66 9.13
C ILE A 171 6.34 -0.59 10.15
N GLY A 172 7.31 -0.17 10.96
CA GLY A 172 7.08 0.77 12.07
C GLY A 172 6.34 0.17 13.28
N THR A 173 6.14 -1.15 13.32
CA THR A 173 5.59 -1.88 14.47
C THR A 173 6.38 -3.15 14.74
N THR A 174 6.51 -3.52 16.01
CA THR A 174 7.14 -4.77 16.47
C THR A 174 6.14 -5.92 16.61
N SER A 175 4.84 -5.64 16.57
CA SER A 175 3.78 -6.61 16.82
C SER A 175 2.68 -6.50 15.76
N PRO A 176 2.93 -6.95 14.52
CA PRO A 176 1.94 -6.88 13.45
C PRO A 176 0.78 -7.87 13.67
N ASP A 177 -0.45 -7.35 13.81
CA ASP A 177 -1.69 -8.11 14.01
C ASP A 177 -2.23 -8.71 12.70
N THR A 178 -1.77 -8.19 11.56
CA THR A 178 -2.19 -8.63 10.21
C THR A 178 -1.00 -8.93 9.31
N LYS A 179 -1.25 -9.57 8.16
CA LYS A 179 -0.20 -10.01 7.21
C LYS A 179 0.78 -8.92 6.82
N LEU A 180 0.28 -7.70 6.66
CA LEU A 180 1.09 -6.52 6.45
C LEU A 180 0.47 -5.39 7.27
N GLU A 181 1.18 -4.95 8.29
CA GLU A 181 0.80 -3.80 9.09
C GLU A 181 1.83 -2.70 8.94
N VAL A 182 1.38 -1.52 8.55
CA VAL A 182 2.22 -0.32 8.49
C VAL A 182 1.71 0.61 9.58
N VAL A 183 2.55 0.87 10.56
CA VAL A 183 2.29 1.82 11.65
C VAL A 183 3.26 2.99 11.48
N ASN A 184 2.85 4.16 11.96
CA ASN A 184 3.59 5.39 11.77
C ASN A 184 4.99 5.39 12.37
N ASP A 185 5.90 6.07 11.66
CA ASP A 185 7.06 6.75 12.23
C ASP A 185 6.91 8.26 11.97
N ILE A 186 7.18 9.09 12.98
CA ILE A 186 6.68 10.47 13.18
C ILE A 186 7.20 11.51 12.15
N ASN A 187 8.04 11.13 11.19
CA ASN A 187 8.89 12.09 10.45
C ASN A 187 8.75 12.09 8.92
N ASN A 188 7.55 12.24 8.37
CA ASN A 188 7.38 12.68 6.97
C ASN A 188 6.66 14.04 6.87
N SER A 189 7.45 15.10 7.02
CA SER A 189 7.02 16.50 7.00
C SER A 189 6.71 17.07 5.61
N SER A 190 6.39 16.24 4.61
CA SER A 190 6.11 16.70 3.22
C SER A 190 4.66 16.52 2.75
N ASN A 191 3.77 15.99 3.59
CA ASN A 191 2.33 15.99 3.33
C ASN A 191 1.62 16.76 4.45
N THR A 192 1.09 17.93 4.14
CA THR A 192 0.64 18.97 5.08
C THR A 192 -0.70 18.68 5.79
N GLY A 193 -0.89 17.45 6.28
CA GLY A 193 -1.99 17.10 7.19
C GLY A 193 -1.43 16.75 8.56
N THR A 194 -1.79 17.52 9.58
CA THR A 194 -1.40 17.35 11.00
C THR A 194 -2.02 16.13 11.69
N ASP A 195 -2.39 15.09 10.94
CA ASP A 195 -3.05 13.91 11.48
C ASP A 195 -2.03 12.79 11.55
N GLY A 196 -1.77 12.28 12.75
CA GLY A 196 -0.85 11.16 13.02
C GLY A 196 -1.32 9.83 12.42
N ASN A 197 -1.45 9.76 11.10
CA ASN A 197 -2.03 8.64 10.36
C ASN A 197 -0.97 7.79 9.67
N ALA A 198 -1.00 6.47 9.88
CA ALA A 198 -0.19 5.52 9.12
C ALA A 198 -0.61 5.52 7.65
N ASN A 199 0.31 5.89 6.76
CA ASN A 199 0.00 6.08 5.34
C ASN A 199 0.60 4.96 4.49
N LEU A 200 -0.24 4.33 3.65
CA LEU A 200 0.23 3.56 2.49
C LEU A 200 0.27 4.49 1.27
N ILE A 201 1.44 5.05 0.97
CA ILE A 201 1.63 5.87 -0.23
C ILE A 201 1.88 4.95 -1.44
N LEU A 202 0.93 4.90 -2.36
CA LEU A 202 1.10 4.29 -3.68
C LEU A 202 1.36 5.41 -4.67
N SER A 203 2.59 5.52 -5.18
CA SER A 203 2.97 6.50 -6.18
C SER A 203 3.42 5.82 -7.46
N ASN A 204 2.92 6.28 -8.62
CA ASN A 204 3.43 5.90 -9.92
C ASN A 204 4.21 7.09 -10.50
N SER A 205 5.49 6.91 -10.79
CA SER A 205 6.36 7.96 -11.35
C SER A 205 6.20 8.12 -12.87
N ASN A 206 5.38 7.29 -13.52
CA ASN A 206 5.07 7.40 -14.94
C ASN A 206 3.96 8.43 -15.18
N ALA A 207 4.21 9.42 -16.05
CA ALA A 207 3.28 10.51 -16.38
C ALA A 207 1.91 10.04 -16.92
N SER A 208 1.84 8.82 -17.46
CA SER A 208 0.61 8.20 -17.98
C SER A 208 0.20 6.97 -17.17
N GLY A 209 0.82 6.75 -16.00
CA GLY A 209 0.57 5.60 -15.15
C GLY A 209 -0.37 5.93 -13.98
N THR A 210 -1.10 4.93 -13.50
CA THR A 210 -1.89 5.05 -12.28
C THR A 210 -1.18 4.41 -11.10
N ALA A 211 -1.31 5.01 -9.92
CA ALA A 211 -1.15 4.29 -8.67
C ALA A 211 -2.49 3.61 -8.35
N VAL A 212 -2.49 2.30 -8.13
CA VAL A 212 -3.71 1.54 -7.87
C VAL A 212 -3.53 0.67 -6.65
N LEU A 213 -4.42 0.81 -5.67
CA LEU A 213 -4.60 -0.21 -4.64
C LEU A 213 -5.46 -1.33 -5.21
N LYS A 214 -4.79 -2.43 -5.60
CA LYS A 214 -5.47 -3.64 -6.09
C LYS A 214 -5.80 -4.54 -4.90
N LEU A 215 -7.08 -4.77 -4.66
CA LEU A 215 -7.56 -5.74 -3.68
C LEU A 215 -7.84 -7.05 -4.43
N ARG A 216 -6.94 -8.04 -4.31
CA ARG A 216 -7.03 -9.32 -5.04
C ARG A 216 -7.63 -10.42 -4.15
N GLY A 217 -8.62 -11.15 -4.65
CA GLY A 217 -9.02 -12.45 -4.10
C GLY A 217 -8.21 -13.59 -4.71
N THR A 218 -8.13 -14.74 -4.05
CA THR A 218 -7.40 -15.94 -4.52
C THR A 218 -8.01 -16.60 -5.75
N SER A 219 -9.26 -16.26 -6.10
CA SER A 219 -9.93 -16.64 -7.35
C SER A 219 -9.88 -15.49 -8.35
N SER A 220 -8.87 -15.51 -9.23
CA SER A 220 -8.71 -14.78 -10.51
C SER A 220 -9.04 -13.28 -10.64
N ASN A 221 -9.59 -12.58 -9.65
CA ASN A 221 -10.24 -11.28 -9.86
C ASN A 221 -9.92 -10.29 -8.74
N SER A 222 -9.77 -9.01 -9.13
CA SER A 222 -9.38 -7.93 -8.21
C SER A 222 -10.42 -6.82 -8.24
N GLY A 223 -10.95 -6.45 -7.07
CA GLY A 223 -11.59 -5.14 -6.91
C GLY A 223 -10.50 -4.08 -6.82
N ALA A 224 -10.71 -2.90 -7.40
CA ALA A 224 -9.77 -1.79 -7.29
C ALA A 224 -10.50 -0.54 -6.84
N ILE A 225 -9.85 0.21 -5.94
CA ILE A 225 -10.15 1.63 -5.77
C ILE A 225 -9.12 2.35 -6.64
N VAL A 226 -9.59 2.97 -7.72
CA VAL A 226 -8.73 3.66 -8.68
C VAL A 226 -8.91 5.16 -8.50
N PHE A 227 -7.80 5.84 -8.21
CA PHE A 227 -7.72 7.30 -8.22
C PHE A 227 -7.00 7.72 -9.51
N GLY A 228 -7.68 8.44 -10.41
CA GLY A 228 -7.05 9.16 -11.52
C GLY A 228 -6.49 8.33 -12.67
N GLN A 229 -7.32 7.59 -13.42
CA GLN A 229 -6.86 6.90 -14.65
C GLN A 229 -6.55 7.89 -15.78
N SER A 230 -5.29 8.31 -15.91
CA SER A 230 -4.82 9.06 -17.08
C SER A 230 -4.23 8.11 -18.11
N THR A 231 -5.05 7.62 -19.04
CA THR A 231 -4.55 7.29 -20.38
C THR A 231 -5.54 7.78 -21.43
N GLY A 232 -5.30 8.96 -21.98
CA GLY A 232 -5.70 9.32 -23.34
C GLY A 232 -7.07 9.97 -23.56
N ALA A 233 -8.11 9.67 -22.79
CA ALA A 233 -9.39 10.38 -22.81
C ALA A 233 -10.34 9.82 -21.73
N SER A 234 -10.16 10.21 -20.48
CA SER A 234 -11.22 10.39 -19.47
C SER A 234 -10.55 10.63 -18.12
N THR A 235 -11.15 11.50 -17.34
CA THR A 235 -10.50 12.28 -16.31
C THR A 235 -11.10 11.92 -14.94
N ASP A 236 -11.26 10.63 -14.64
CA ASP A 236 -12.08 10.19 -13.50
C ASP A 236 -11.29 10.28 -12.17
N LYS A 237 -11.84 10.99 -11.18
CA LYS A 237 -11.22 11.25 -9.86
C LYS A 237 -11.39 10.09 -8.88
N PHE A 238 -12.48 9.32 -8.99
CA PHE A 238 -12.78 8.18 -8.12
C PHE A 238 -13.79 7.24 -8.80
N ASN A 239 -13.48 5.95 -8.86
CA ASN A 239 -14.35 4.93 -9.45
C ASN A 239 -14.57 3.75 -8.49
N ILE A 240 -15.83 3.32 -8.36
CA ILE A 240 -16.21 2.03 -7.74
C ILE A 240 -16.71 1.09 -8.85
N ILE A 241 -16.03 -0.04 -9.01
CA ILE A 241 -16.26 -0.97 -10.13
C ILE A 241 -16.86 -2.29 -9.61
N ALA A 242 -17.87 -2.82 -10.30
CA ALA A 242 -18.49 -4.10 -9.99
C ALA A 242 -17.57 -5.30 -10.26
N ARG A 243 -17.69 -6.34 -9.41
CA ARG A 243 -16.80 -7.52 -9.38
C ARG A 243 -16.85 -8.42 -10.63
N TYR A 244 -17.95 -8.44 -11.39
CA TYR A 244 -18.21 -9.51 -12.39
C TYR A 244 -18.17 -9.07 -13.86
N ASN A 245 -18.00 -7.77 -14.15
CA ASN A 245 -18.17 -7.24 -15.51
C ASN A 245 -17.48 -5.89 -15.77
N HIS A 246 -16.68 -5.39 -14.82
CA HIS A 246 -16.03 -4.07 -14.89
C HIS A 246 -16.98 -2.89 -15.12
N THR A 247 -18.28 -3.07 -14.91
CA THR A 247 -19.24 -1.96 -15.01
C THR A 247 -18.97 -0.98 -13.88
N LYS A 248 -18.71 0.28 -14.22
CA LYS A 248 -18.58 1.36 -13.23
C LYS A 248 -19.93 1.53 -12.56
N ILE A 249 -19.98 1.32 -11.24
CA ILE A 249 -21.19 1.50 -10.44
C ILE A 249 -21.33 2.98 -10.10
N LEU A 250 -20.22 3.59 -9.67
CA LEU A 250 -20.11 5.00 -9.37
C LEU A 250 -18.87 5.55 -10.06
N THR A 251 -19.06 6.64 -10.79
CA THR A 251 -18.03 7.40 -11.49
C THR A 251 -18.04 8.83 -10.98
N VAL A 252 -16.88 9.39 -10.62
CA VAL A 252 -16.71 10.84 -10.44
C VAL A 252 -15.82 11.37 -11.55
N GLY A 253 -16.39 12.12 -12.50
CA GLY A 253 -15.68 12.77 -13.60
C GLY A 253 -14.74 13.90 -13.12
N ALA A 254 -13.89 14.43 -13.99
CA ALA A 254 -12.96 15.51 -13.57
C ALA A 254 -13.65 16.84 -13.33
N ASP A 255 -14.72 17.08 -14.06
CA ASP A 255 -15.65 18.19 -13.85
C ASP A 255 -16.36 18.08 -12.49
N GLY A 256 -16.24 16.95 -11.79
CA GLY A 256 -16.87 16.69 -10.51
C GLY A 256 -18.27 16.07 -10.63
N ASN A 257 -18.70 15.73 -11.85
CA ASN A 257 -19.99 15.09 -12.08
C ASN A 257 -19.99 13.65 -11.56
N VAL A 258 -21.08 13.25 -10.91
CA VAL A 258 -21.26 11.91 -10.34
C VAL A 258 -22.22 11.11 -11.21
N GLY A 259 -21.72 10.04 -11.82
CA GLY A 259 -22.51 9.05 -12.55
C GLY A 259 -22.76 7.81 -11.70
N ILE A 260 -24.02 7.39 -11.56
CA ILE A 260 -24.40 6.09 -10.99
C ILE A 260 -24.90 5.21 -12.12
N GLY A 261 -24.12 4.18 -12.49
CA GLY A 261 -24.41 3.31 -13.64
C GLY A 261 -24.10 3.92 -15.02
N THR A 262 -23.42 5.07 -15.07
CA THR A 262 -22.86 5.68 -16.28
C THR A 262 -21.42 6.11 -16.05
N THR A 263 -20.63 6.17 -17.13
CA THR A 263 -19.25 6.64 -17.10
C THR A 263 -19.07 8.07 -17.62
N SER A 264 -20.11 8.64 -18.23
CA SER A 264 -20.04 9.93 -18.93
C SER A 264 -21.21 10.83 -18.49
N PRO A 265 -21.31 11.18 -17.19
CA PRO A 265 -22.40 12.00 -16.70
C PRO A 265 -22.35 13.41 -17.32
N TYR A 266 -23.47 13.85 -17.91
CA TYR A 266 -23.59 15.19 -18.51
C TYR A 266 -24.14 16.24 -17.54
N SER A 267 -24.41 15.86 -16.29
CA SER A 267 -24.84 16.73 -15.20
C SER A 267 -24.14 16.34 -13.89
N GLN A 268 -24.20 17.22 -12.88
CA GLN A 268 -23.56 17.01 -11.57
C GLN A 268 -23.93 15.67 -10.89
N LEU A 269 -25.16 15.19 -11.11
CA LEU A 269 -25.59 13.87 -10.69
C LEU A 269 -26.47 13.26 -11.79
N GLN A 270 -26.05 12.09 -12.28
CA GLN A 270 -26.82 11.28 -13.23
C GLN A 270 -26.98 9.86 -12.69
N VAL A 271 -28.21 9.35 -12.73
CA VAL A 271 -28.53 7.94 -12.45
C VAL A 271 -28.94 7.29 -13.77
N GLY A 272 -28.21 6.25 -14.17
CA GLY A 272 -28.39 5.53 -15.43
C GLY A 272 -27.57 6.08 -16.60
N ASP A 273 -27.54 5.30 -17.68
CA ASP A 273 -26.90 5.65 -18.96
C ASP A 273 -27.95 5.61 -20.08
N THR A 274 -27.78 6.46 -21.10
CA THR A 274 -28.64 6.52 -22.28
C THR A 274 -28.69 5.21 -23.07
N GLU A 275 -27.71 4.33 -22.90
CA GLU A 275 -27.61 3.03 -23.58
C GLU A 275 -28.18 1.86 -22.74
N GLN A 276 -28.67 2.10 -21.52
CA GLN A 276 -29.21 1.02 -20.70
C GLN A 276 -30.54 0.48 -21.26
N THR A 277 -30.69 -0.85 -21.24
CA THR A 277 -31.94 -1.54 -21.62
C THR A 277 -32.94 -1.67 -20.46
N SER A 278 -32.49 -1.38 -19.24
CA SER A 278 -33.31 -1.32 -18.02
C SER A 278 -33.55 0.13 -17.60
N SER A 279 -34.70 0.40 -16.98
CA SER A 279 -34.99 1.72 -16.43
C SER A 279 -33.99 2.14 -15.36
N ALA A 280 -33.48 3.36 -15.47
CA ALA A 280 -32.78 4.02 -14.39
C ALA A 280 -33.80 4.53 -13.35
N ILE A 281 -33.64 4.14 -12.09
CA ILE A 281 -34.56 4.53 -11.01
C ILE A 281 -33.79 5.30 -9.93
N LEU A 282 -34.20 6.54 -9.68
CA LEU A 282 -33.85 7.26 -8.45
C LEU A 282 -34.97 7.07 -7.44
N THR A 283 -34.69 6.34 -6.35
CA THR A 283 -35.64 6.14 -5.25
C THR A 283 -35.39 7.14 -4.13
N ILE A 284 -36.38 7.99 -3.84
CA ILE A 284 -36.42 8.83 -2.63
C ILE A 284 -37.50 8.25 -1.71
N ALA A 285 -37.10 7.67 -0.59
CA ALA A 285 -38.01 6.95 0.31
C ALA A 285 -37.96 7.48 1.73
N SER A 286 -39.11 7.46 2.40
CA SER A 286 -39.23 7.66 3.85
C SER A 286 -40.22 6.66 4.42
N ARG A 287 -40.20 6.48 5.74
CA ARG A 287 -41.16 5.63 6.43
C ARG A 287 -42.48 6.38 6.63
N TYR A 288 -43.59 5.71 6.30
CA TYR A 288 -44.95 6.17 6.56
C TYR A 288 -45.13 6.72 7.99
N GLY A 289 -45.86 7.84 8.11
CA GLY A 289 -46.24 8.45 9.40
C GLY A 289 -45.13 9.23 10.13
N THR A 290 -43.87 9.12 9.71
CA THR A 290 -42.75 9.84 10.34
C THR A 290 -42.27 11.05 9.56
N SER A 291 -42.27 10.96 8.23
CA SER A 291 -41.89 12.03 7.31
C SER A 291 -42.29 11.64 5.90
N ALA A 292 -42.39 12.61 4.99
CA ALA A 292 -42.66 12.39 3.58
C ALA A 292 -41.36 12.48 2.77
N PRO A 293 -41.13 11.64 1.74
CA PRO A 293 -40.02 11.85 0.85
C PRO A 293 -40.34 13.04 -0.06
N PHE A 294 -39.34 13.87 -0.33
CA PHE A 294 -39.48 15.00 -1.23
C PHE A 294 -38.23 15.26 -2.04
N LEU A 295 -38.43 15.82 -3.23
CA LEU A 295 -37.39 16.52 -3.96
C LEU A 295 -37.36 17.97 -3.48
N ASN A 296 -36.20 18.42 -3.02
CA ASN A 296 -36.00 19.75 -2.47
C ASN A 296 -35.29 20.67 -3.47
N PHE A 297 -35.89 21.81 -3.77
CA PHE A 297 -35.29 22.86 -4.58
C PHE A 297 -34.88 24.01 -3.67
N ARG A 298 -33.56 24.18 -3.51
CA ARG A 298 -32.97 25.24 -2.69
C ARG A 298 -32.37 26.33 -3.55
N SER A 299 -32.45 27.57 -3.06
CA SER A 299 -31.72 28.70 -3.64
C SER A 299 -31.01 29.48 -2.54
N GLY A 300 -29.82 29.98 -2.84
CA GLY A 300 -29.09 30.92 -2.00
C GLY A 300 -29.17 32.33 -2.57
N HIS A 301 -28.82 33.32 -1.76
CA HIS A 301 -28.71 34.71 -2.21
C HIS A 301 -27.24 35.12 -2.33
N ALA A 302 -26.84 35.71 -3.44
CA ALA A 302 -25.43 36.06 -3.68
C ALA A 302 -24.84 37.04 -2.64
N SER A 303 -25.67 37.83 -1.96
CA SER A 303 -25.22 38.82 -0.98
C SER A 303 -25.11 38.32 0.46
N ASN A 304 -25.39 37.04 0.75
CA ASN A 304 -25.23 36.46 2.09
C ASN A 304 -25.01 34.94 2.01
N THR A 305 -24.88 34.29 3.16
CA THR A 305 -24.67 32.83 3.26
C THR A 305 -25.99 32.06 3.43
N SER A 306 -27.13 32.72 3.33
CA SER A 306 -28.43 32.08 3.53
C SER A 306 -28.82 31.25 2.32
N VAL A 307 -29.32 30.05 2.59
CA VAL A 307 -29.87 29.14 1.61
C VAL A 307 -31.23 28.68 2.11
N TRP A 308 -32.25 28.75 1.26
CA TRP A 308 -33.63 28.47 1.64
C TRP A 308 -34.22 27.36 0.78
N ASP A 309 -35.16 26.61 1.35
CA ASP A 309 -36.02 25.70 0.62
C ASP A 309 -37.09 26.52 -0.12
N MET A 310 -36.96 26.60 -1.44
CA MET A 310 -37.83 27.43 -2.29
C MET A 310 -39.07 26.68 -2.74
N ALA A 311 -38.90 25.39 -3.05
CA ALA A 311 -39.99 24.53 -3.48
C ALA A 311 -39.71 23.08 -3.11
N HIS A 312 -40.79 22.34 -2.84
CA HIS A 312 -40.75 20.89 -2.69
C HIS A 312 -41.73 20.22 -3.66
N ILE A 313 -41.34 19.07 -4.17
CA ILE A 313 -42.29 18.07 -4.69
C ILE A 313 -42.33 16.95 -3.67
N VAL A 314 -43.46 16.80 -2.98
CA VAL A 314 -43.63 15.89 -1.85
C VAL A 314 -44.60 14.79 -2.24
N VAL A 315 -44.30 13.55 -1.87
CA VAL A 315 -45.27 12.45 -1.95
C VAL A 315 -45.77 12.14 -0.55
N THR A 316 -47.08 12.12 -0.35
CA THR A 316 -47.70 11.86 0.95
C THR A 316 -48.84 10.86 0.81
N ASP A 317 -49.30 10.32 1.94
CA ASP A 317 -50.47 9.44 1.99
C ASP A 317 -51.77 10.26 1.89
N ASP A 318 -52.61 9.89 0.94
CA ASP A 318 -53.95 10.42 0.65
C ASP A 318 -55.07 9.57 1.28
N GLY A 319 -54.77 8.93 2.41
CA GLY A 319 -55.65 7.99 3.09
C GLY A 319 -55.62 6.60 2.46
N ASN A 320 -55.68 5.56 3.30
CA ASN A 320 -55.71 4.16 2.90
C ASN A 320 -54.54 3.75 1.97
N TYR A 321 -53.32 4.21 2.26
CA TYR A 321 -52.09 3.88 1.53
C TYR A 321 -52.05 4.37 0.08
N ASN A 322 -52.88 5.35 -0.26
CA ASN A 322 -52.91 5.95 -1.57
C ASN A 322 -51.90 7.10 -1.64
N GLY A 323 -51.11 7.21 -2.71
CA GLY A 323 -50.15 8.30 -2.86
C GLY A 323 -50.78 9.57 -3.45
N ARG A 324 -50.51 10.73 -2.88
CA ARG A 324 -50.72 12.04 -3.54
C ARG A 324 -49.40 12.76 -3.76
N ILE A 325 -49.36 13.60 -4.78
CA ILE A 325 -48.22 14.49 -5.08
C ILE A 325 -48.62 15.91 -4.70
N GLU A 326 -47.80 16.56 -3.89
CA GLU A 326 -47.96 17.95 -3.47
C GLU A 326 -46.84 18.80 -4.05
N PHE A 327 -47.22 19.88 -4.73
CA PHE A 327 -46.30 20.93 -5.14
C PHE A 327 -46.36 22.05 -4.13
N LYS A 328 -45.23 22.31 -3.46
CA LYS A 328 -45.11 23.33 -2.41
C LYS A 328 -44.15 24.41 -2.85
N THR A 329 -44.52 25.66 -2.60
CA THR A 329 -43.63 26.82 -2.79
C THR A 329 -43.67 27.72 -1.57
N THR A 330 -42.64 28.55 -1.41
CA THR A 330 -42.61 29.55 -0.33
C THR A 330 -43.80 30.49 -0.39
N THR A 331 -44.23 30.95 0.79
CA THR A 331 -45.22 32.04 0.91
C THR A 331 -44.59 33.35 0.45
N SER A 332 -45.40 34.24 -0.16
CA SER A 332 -44.99 35.60 -0.51
C SER A 332 -44.35 36.31 0.70
N GLY A 333 -43.19 36.94 0.51
CA GLY A 333 -42.37 37.55 1.58
C GLY A 333 -41.33 36.62 2.24
N GLY A 334 -41.14 35.40 1.72
CA GLY A 334 -40.38 34.32 2.33
C GLY A 334 -38.85 34.47 2.32
N ASN A 335 -38.30 35.17 3.32
CA ASN A 335 -36.88 35.05 3.73
C ASN A 335 -36.69 34.38 5.10
N SER A 336 -37.77 33.96 5.79
CA SER A 336 -37.70 33.55 7.20
C SER A 336 -37.46 32.05 7.46
N GLY A 337 -37.00 31.28 6.46
CA GLY A 337 -36.71 29.85 6.64
C GLY A 337 -37.94 28.96 6.89
N VAL A 338 -39.13 29.43 6.52
CA VAL A 338 -40.39 28.70 6.68
C VAL A 338 -40.51 27.63 5.59
N THR A 339 -40.93 26.42 5.95
CA THR A 339 -41.17 25.32 5.02
C THR A 339 -42.15 25.73 3.90
N PRO A 340 -41.86 25.41 2.62
CA PRO A 340 -42.79 25.61 1.51
C PRO A 340 -44.21 25.08 1.82
N THR A 341 -45.23 25.85 1.44
CA THR A 341 -46.64 25.50 1.65
C THR A 341 -47.24 24.90 0.38
N GLN A 342 -48.17 23.97 0.53
CA GLN A 342 -48.87 23.34 -0.60
C GLN A 342 -49.66 24.38 -1.41
N LYS A 343 -49.37 24.44 -2.71
CA LYS A 343 -50.08 25.29 -3.67
C LYS A 343 -50.88 24.49 -4.69
N MET A 344 -50.40 23.30 -5.03
CA MET A 344 -51.09 22.36 -5.91
C MET A 344 -50.99 20.95 -5.35
N VAL A 345 -52.03 20.14 -5.60
CA VAL A 345 -52.05 18.72 -5.28
C VAL A 345 -52.67 17.90 -6.38
N ILE A 346 -52.10 16.72 -6.60
CA ILE A 346 -52.71 15.66 -7.39
C ILE A 346 -53.03 14.54 -6.41
N LYS A 347 -54.31 14.38 -6.10
CA LYS A 347 -54.83 13.33 -5.23
C LYS A 347 -54.70 11.96 -5.90
N ALA A 348 -54.74 10.89 -5.12
CA ALA A 348 -54.66 9.54 -5.64
C ALA A 348 -55.83 9.14 -6.56
N ASN A 349 -56.99 9.78 -6.37
CA ASN A 349 -58.15 9.64 -7.24
C ASN A 349 -58.04 10.45 -8.56
N GLY A 350 -56.90 11.09 -8.80
CA GLY A 350 -56.60 11.92 -9.97
C GLY A 350 -57.24 13.31 -9.95
N ASN A 351 -57.77 13.77 -8.82
CA ASN A 351 -58.25 15.15 -8.68
C ASN A 351 -57.08 16.11 -8.48
N VAL A 352 -57.08 17.20 -9.25
CA VAL A 352 -56.09 18.27 -9.18
C VAL A 352 -56.68 19.47 -8.46
N GLY A 353 -56.03 19.91 -7.40
CA GLY A 353 -56.37 21.13 -6.66
C GLY A 353 -55.29 22.18 -6.86
N ILE A 354 -55.67 23.42 -7.18
CA ILE A 354 -54.80 24.60 -7.21
C ILE A 354 -55.40 25.60 -6.23
N GLY A 355 -54.67 25.95 -5.17
CA GLY A 355 -55.19 26.76 -4.06
C GLY A 355 -56.17 26.04 -3.12
N ASN A 356 -56.69 24.87 -3.51
CA ASN A 356 -57.45 23.96 -2.62
C ASN A 356 -56.70 22.63 -2.44
N THR A 357 -56.50 22.23 -1.18
CA THR A 357 -55.80 20.98 -0.82
C THR A 357 -56.71 19.76 -0.80
N ALA A 358 -58.04 19.93 -0.87
CA ALA A 358 -59.05 18.87 -0.87
C ALA A 358 -60.04 19.00 -2.06
N PRO A 359 -59.56 18.88 -3.31
CA PRO A 359 -60.42 18.99 -4.49
C PRO A 359 -61.45 17.85 -4.56
N ALA A 360 -62.75 18.19 -4.59
CA ALA A 360 -63.83 17.24 -4.84
C ALA A 360 -63.99 16.89 -6.33
N ASN A 361 -63.65 17.83 -7.22
CA ASN A 361 -63.74 17.69 -8.67
C ASN A 361 -62.37 17.43 -9.30
N LYS A 362 -62.35 16.96 -10.56
CA LYS A 362 -61.11 16.61 -11.29
C LYS A 362 -60.13 17.77 -11.41
N LEU A 363 -60.62 18.98 -11.60
CA LEU A 363 -59.86 20.20 -11.47
C LEU A 363 -60.64 21.16 -10.58
N ASN A 364 -60.02 21.62 -9.51
CA ASN A 364 -60.56 22.65 -8.65
C ASN A 364 -59.50 23.73 -8.45
N VAL A 365 -59.80 24.92 -8.95
CA VAL A 365 -58.96 26.10 -8.80
C VAL A 365 -59.70 27.03 -7.84
N VAL A 366 -59.01 27.49 -6.81
CA VAL A 366 -59.55 28.42 -5.81
C VAL A 366 -58.52 29.50 -5.57
N GLU A 367 -58.98 30.74 -5.56
CA GLU A 367 -58.17 31.90 -5.21
C GLU A 367 -58.50 32.38 -3.78
N GLY A 368 -57.53 32.98 -3.11
CA GLY A 368 -57.72 33.66 -1.83
C GLY A 368 -58.13 35.12 -2.01
N THR A 369 -59.29 35.48 -1.48
CA THR A 369 -59.88 36.79 -1.05
C THR A 369 -59.53 38.13 -1.72
N SER A 370 -58.60 38.23 -2.66
CA SER A 370 -58.06 39.52 -3.14
C SER A 370 -58.12 39.71 -4.65
N ASN A 371 -58.19 38.65 -5.47
CA ASN A 371 -58.66 38.79 -6.85
C ASN A 371 -59.95 37.99 -7.07
N TRP A 372 -60.69 38.41 -8.09
CA TRP A 372 -61.96 37.82 -8.53
C TRP A 372 -61.74 36.80 -9.66
N GLU A 373 -60.55 36.81 -10.26
CA GLU A 373 -60.16 35.98 -11.39
C GLU A 373 -59.50 34.69 -10.90
N VAL A 374 -60.32 33.68 -10.63
CA VAL A 374 -59.84 32.38 -10.12
C VAL A 374 -59.01 31.61 -11.16
N ALA A 375 -59.30 31.79 -12.45
CA ALA A 375 -58.53 31.21 -13.54
C ALA A 375 -58.73 32.04 -14.81
N GLU A 376 -57.65 32.28 -15.53
CA GLU A 376 -57.69 32.95 -16.82
C GLU A 376 -57.23 31.98 -17.92
N PHE A 377 -58.05 31.84 -18.96
CA PHE A 377 -57.74 31.02 -20.13
C PHE A 377 -57.61 31.92 -21.35
N GLN A 378 -56.38 32.34 -21.63
CA GLN A 378 -56.08 33.17 -22.79
C GLN A 378 -55.49 32.33 -23.94
N SER A 379 -55.73 32.77 -25.18
CA SER A 379 -55.06 32.27 -26.37
C SER A 379 -54.48 33.44 -27.15
N SER A 380 -53.22 33.32 -27.56
CA SER A 380 -52.56 34.28 -28.45
C SER A 380 -52.76 33.94 -29.94
N SER A 381 -53.55 32.91 -30.25
CA SER A 381 -53.80 32.47 -31.62
C SER A 381 -54.72 33.45 -32.34
N THR A 382 -54.31 33.89 -33.53
CA THR A 382 -55.14 34.71 -34.42
C THR A 382 -56.12 33.88 -35.25
N THR A 383 -55.97 32.55 -35.27
CA THR A 383 -56.77 31.63 -36.08
C THR A 383 -57.82 30.85 -35.27
N GLY A 384 -57.88 31.06 -33.96
CA GLY A 384 -58.94 30.53 -33.10
C GLY A 384 -58.52 30.37 -31.63
N ALA A 385 -59.48 30.64 -30.74
CA ALA A 385 -59.37 30.45 -29.30
C ALA A 385 -60.69 29.85 -28.78
N GLY A 386 -60.62 28.88 -27.87
CA GLY A 386 -61.84 28.30 -27.30
C GLY A 386 -61.56 27.34 -26.16
N ILE A 387 -62.49 27.28 -25.22
CA ILE A 387 -62.59 26.21 -24.23
C ILE A 387 -63.68 25.28 -24.73
N THR A 388 -63.31 24.06 -25.13
CA THR A 388 -64.29 23.04 -25.53
C THR A 388 -64.60 22.15 -24.34
N LEU A 389 -65.84 22.18 -23.88
CA LEU A 389 -66.35 21.24 -22.88
C LEU A 389 -67.17 20.18 -23.60
N ILE A 390 -66.65 18.95 -23.66
CA ILE A 390 -67.35 17.81 -24.27
C ILE A 390 -67.91 16.95 -23.14
N PRO A 391 -69.22 16.97 -22.90
CA PRO A 391 -69.81 16.10 -21.91
C PRO A 391 -69.93 14.67 -22.46
N ALA A 392 -69.92 13.68 -21.57
CA ALA A 392 -70.23 12.30 -21.95
C ALA A 392 -71.69 12.13 -22.44
N ASN A 393 -72.59 13.04 -22.04
CA ASN A 393 -73.94 13.16 -22.60
C ASN A 393 -74.37 14.63 -22.68
N ILE A 394 -75.15 15.01 -23.69
CA ILE A 394 -75.58 16.41 -23.91
C ILE A 394 -76.49 16.96 -22.80
N ASN A 395 -77.03 16.10 -21.92
CA ASN A 395 -77.90 16.49 -20.81
C ASN A 395 -77.12 16.71 -19.49
N SER A 396 -75.80 16.47 -19.45
CA SER A 396 -74.97 16.55 -18.23
C SER A 396 -74.09 17.78 -18.15
N LEU A 397 -74.18 18.70 -19.12
CA LEU A 397 -73.57 20.03 -19.00
C LEU A 397 -74.34 20.85 -17.97
N GLN A 398 -73.97 20.72 -16.71
CA GLN A 398 -74.47 21.58 -15.65
C GLN A 398 -73.48 22.72 -15.42
N TRP A 399 -73.99 23.95 -15.55
CA TRP A 399 -73.26 25.18 -15.28
C TRP A 399 -73.95 25.80 -14.08
N SER A 400 -73.18 26.12 -13.05
CA SER A 400 -73.70 26.83 -11.87
C SER A 400 -72.79 28.00 -11.62
N ILE A 401 -73.34 29.21 -11.70
CA ILE A 401 -72.71 30.42 -11.18
C ILE A 401 -73.29 30.60 -9.79
N ILE A 402 -72.51 30.27 -8.77
CA ILE A 402 -72.87 30.53 -7.37
C ILE A 402 -72.18 31.85 -7.03
N GLY A 403 -72.99 32.90 -6.86
CA GLY A 403 -72.53 34.24 -6.51
C GLY A 403 -72.19 34.40 -5.04
#